data_AF-E1L6W4-F1
#
_entry.id   AF-E1L6W4-F1
#
_cell.length_a   1.000
_cell.length_b   1.000
_cell.length_c   1.000
_cell.angle_alpha   90.00
_cell.angle_beta   90.00
_cell.angle_gamma   90.00
#
_symmetry.space_group_name_H-M   'P 1'
#
loop_
_entity.id
_entity.type
_entity.pdbx_description
1 polymer ?
#
loop_
_entity_poly.entity_id
_entity_poly.type
_entity_poly.pdbx_seq_one_letter_code
_entity_poly.pdbx_strand_id
1 'polypeptide(L)'
;MINHINKKSLDILASTINQHVDNIFSQKPIFFTPDRRQKRLDVNNDVVIYIQIQDSCIEIVNDYIVTEEYDEYPNFEIKRCIRMSEDTAYLQTVSNNINGTIEQISIVNDEFTTFYSDEINSIDIAIKITISGHDYYIIAWDAIQGNLSFIDKSIICKEDFWVIRSQISEFWTNKDIDLRYFYRKEVPITDRINK
;
A
#
# COMPACT_ATOMS: atom_id res chain seq x y z
N MET A 1 1.98 -13.39 -14.65
CA MET A 1 1.00 -12.32 -14.31
C MET A 1 1.68 -10.99 -14.01
N ILE A 2 1.20 -9.92 -14.64
CA ILE A 2 1.64 -8.54 -14.40
C ILE A 2 0.45 -7.77 -13.83
N ASN A 3 0.56 -7.26 -12.61
CA ASN A 3 -0.49 -6.49 -11.96
C ASN A 3 0.08 -5.20 -11.37
N HIS A 4 -0.09 -4.12 -12.12
CA HIS A 4 0.56 -2.83 -11.88
C HIS A 4 -0.48 -1.75 -11.66
N ILE A 5 -0.13 -0.74 -10.87
CA ILE A 5 -0.96 0.45 -10.71
C ILE A 5 -1.20 1.08 -12.09
N ASN A 6 -2.47 1.32 -12.41
CA ASN A 6 -2.83 1.87 -13.72
C ASN A 6 -2.28 3.31 -13.91
N LYS A 7 -2.09 3.70 -15.17
CA LYS A 7 -1.51 5.00 -15.52
C LYS A 7 -2.25 6.19 -14.92
N LYS A 8 -3.59 6.19 -14.94
CA LYS A 8 -4.40 7.29 -14.39
C LYS A 8 -4.13 7.48 -12.90
N SER A 9 -4.03 6.38 -12.15
CA SER A 9 -3.71 6.38 -10.72
C SER A 9 -2.28 6.85 -10.46
N LEU A 10 -1.31 6.44 -11.30
CA LEU A 10 0.06 6.96 -11.24
C LEU A 10 0.13 8.47 -11.52
N ASP A 11 -0.57 8.95 -12.54
CA ASP A 11 -0.62 10.38 -12.89
C ASP A 11 -1.20 11.22 -11.73
N ILE A 12 -2.24 10.72 -11.04
CA ILE A 12 -2.80 11.37 -9.86
C ILE A 12 -1.76 11.45 -8.74
N LEU A 13 -1.06 10.35 -8.42
CA LEU A 13 -0.01 10.36 -7.41
C LEU A 13 1.15 11.29 -7.79
N ALA A 14 1.66 11.21 -9.02
CA ALA A 14 2.76 12.07 -9.43
C ALA A 14 2.39 13.55 -9.42
N SER A 15 1.11 13.88 -9.66
CA SER A 15 0.64 15.26 -9.58
C SER A 15 0.79 15.86 -8.17
N THR A 16 0.89 15.04 -7.11
CA THR A 16 1.02 15.53 -5.72
C THR A 16 2.46 15.81 -5.30
N ILE A 17 3.46 15.44 -6.10
CA ILE A 17 4.86 15.76 -5.82
C ILE A 17 5.02 17.28 -5.73
N ASN A 18 5.78 17.73 -4.72
CA ASN A 18 5.97 19.11 -4.31
C ASN A 18 4.73 19.82 -3.73
N GLN A 19 3.60 19.12 -3.54
CA GLN A 19 2.46 19.68 -2.82
C GLN A 19 2.63 19.51 -1.30
N HIS A 20 2.02 20.42 -0.55
CA HIS A 20 1.97 20.34 0.90
C HIS A 20 0.84 19.41 1.33
N VAL A 21 1.16 18.43 2.16
CA VAL A 21 0.21 17.54 2.82
C VAL A 21 -0.17 18.18 4.15
N ASP A 22 -1.47 18.36 4.35
CA ASP A 22 -2.00 18.90 5.59
C ASP A 22 -2.17 17.81 6.65
N ASN A 23 -2.54 16.61 6.19
CA ASN A 23 -2.63 15.42 7.01
C ASN A 23 -2.66 14.12 6.17
N ILE A 24 -2.39 12.98 6.81
CA ILE A 24 -2.74 11.66 6.29
C ILE A 24 -3.77 11.03 7.23
N PHE A 25 -4.86 10.53 6.68
CA PHE A 25 -5.88 9.80 7.44
C PHE A 25 -5.93 8.34 7.01
N SER A 26 -6.22 7.48 7.98
CA SER A 26 -6.52 6.08 7.75
C SER A 26 -7.94 5.77 8.18
N GLN A 27 -8.73 5.13 7.33
CA GLN A 27 -10.02 4.57 7.73
C GLN A 27 -9.87 3.11 8.13
N LYS A 28 -10.42 2.76 9.30
CA LYS A 28 -10.32 1.43 9.89
C LYS A 28 -11.70 0.90 10.28
N PRO A 29 -11.96 -0.42 10.27
CA PRO A 29 -13.25 -0.95 10.71
C PRO A 29 -13.44 -0.82 12.23
N ILE A 30 -14.60 -0.36 12.68
CA ILE A 30 -14.94 -0.11 14.10
C ILE A 30 -14.99 -1.40 14.93
N PHE A 31 -15.45 -2.50 14.33
CA PHE A 31 -15.70 -3.77 15.03
C PHE A 31 -14.63 -4.85 14.79
N PHE A 32 -13.52 -4.50 14.16
CA PHE A 32 -12.46 -5.47 13.95
C PHE A 32 -11.83 -5.85 15.30
N THR A 33 -12.10 -7.07 15.74
CA THR A 33 -11.45 -7.64 16.93
C THR A 33 -10.24 -8.42 16.43
N PRO A 34 -9.00 -8.00 16.76
CA PRO A 34 -7.81 -8.64 16.23
C PRO A 34 -7.78 -10.12 16.64
N ASP A 35 -7.41 -11.00 15.71
CA ASP A 35 -7.17 -12.39 16.05
C ASP A 35 -6.00 -12.42 17.05
N ARG A 36 -6.25 -12.98 18.24
CA ARG A 36 -5.31 -12.94 19.37
C ARG A 36 -3.97 -13.64 19.07
N ARG A 37 -3.86 -14.33 17.92
CA ARG A 37 -2.63 -14.96 17.41
C ARG A 37 -1.75 -14.04 16.54
N GLN A 38 -2.26 -12.93 16.00
CA GLN A 38 -1.54 -12.00 15.09
C GLN A 38 -1.16 -10.64 15.73
N LYS A 39 -1.15 -10.61 17.06
CA LYS A 39 -1.07 -9.45 17.99
C LYS A 39 -0.02 -8.35 17.78
N ARG A 40 0.88 -8.41 16.80
CA ARG A 40 1.89 -7.35 16.59
C ARG A 40 1.60 -6.42 15.42
N LEU A 41 0.80 -6.81 14.41
CA LEU A 41 0.54 -5.97 13.21
C LEU A 41 -0.93 -5.72 12.87
N ASP A 42 -1.88 -6.35 13.58
CA ASP A 42 -3.32 -6.08 13.45
C ASP A 42 -3.73 -4.61 13.70
N VAL A 43 -2.81 -3.78 14.20
CA VAL A 43 -3.02 -2.33 14.42
C VAL A 43 -3.12 -1.56 13.08
N ASN A 44 -2.68 -2.16 11.97
CA ASN A 44 -2.60 -1.52 10.66
C ASN A 44 -3.60 -2.13 9.65
N ASN A 45 -4.84 -2.38 10.08
CA ASN A 45 -5.93 -2.77 9.18
C ASN A 45 -6.66 -1.52 8.67
N ASP A 46 -6.07 -0.87 7.67
CA ASP A 46 -6.65 0.30 7.02
C ASP A 46 -7.43 -0.15 5.78
N VAL A 47 -8.66 0.32 5.61
CA VAL A 47 -9.49 0.03 4.41
C VAL A 47 -9.27 1.11 3.35
N VAL A 48 -9.01 2.33 3.78
CA VAL A 48 -8.77 3.48 2.90
C VAL A 48 -7.69 4.37 3.52
N ILE A 49 -6.76 4.84 2.70
CA ILE A 49 -5.80 5.89 3.07
C ILE A 49 -6.13 7.17 2.32
N TYR A 50 -6.20 8.28 3.04
CA TYR A 50 -6.40 9.61 2.50
C TYR A 50 -5.17 10.48 2.70
N ILE A 51 -4.66 11.08 1.64
CA ILE A 51 -3.64 12.13 1.69
C ILE A 51 -4.35 13.47 1.48
N GLN A 52 -4.47 14.27 2.54
CA GLN A 52 -5.13 15.57 2.48
C GLN A 52 -4.16 16.62 1.94
N ILE A 53 -4.61 17.33 0.89
CA ILE A 53 -3.85 18.38 0.23
C ILE A 53 -4.79 19.54 -0.10
N GLN A 54 -4.66 20.63 0.67
CA GLN A 54 -5.47 21.84 0.54
C GLN A 54 -6.98 21.51 0.58
N ASP A 55 -7.71 21.92 -0.46
CA ASP A 55 -9.15 21.72 -0.62
C ASP A 55 -9.51 20.35 -1.25
N SER A 56 -8.58 19.40 -1.24
CA SER A 56 -8.77 18.06 -1.82
C SER A 56 -8.12 16.96 -0.99
N CYS A 57 -8.44 15.72 -1.33
CA CYS A 57 -7.71 14.55 -0.85
C CYS A 57 -7.43 13.58 -1.98
N ILE A 58 -6.33 12.84 -1.85
CA ILE A 58 -6.10 11.63 -2.63
C ILE A 58 -6.59 10.44 -1.81
N GLU A 59 -7.55 9.72 -2.35
CA GLU A 59 -8.06 8.46 -1.83
C GLU A 59 -7.27 7.30 -2.44
N ILE A 60 -6.84 6.36 -1.59
CA ILE A 60 -6.11 5.17 -1.97
C ILE A 60 -6.79 3.97 -1.34
N VAL A 61 -7.22 3.02 -2.17
CA VAL A 61 -7.83 1.75 -1.74
C VAL A 61 -7.13 0.58 -2.43
N ASN A 62 -7.26 -0.61 -1.85
CA ASN A 62 -6.87 -1.87 -2.49
C ASN A 62 -8.11 -2.56 -3.07
N ASP A 63 -8.43 -2.30 -4.34
CA ASP A 63 -9.52 -2.93 -5.08
C ASP A 63 -9.07 -4.27 -5.67
N TYR A 64 -8.66 -5.18 -4.78
CA TYR A 64 -8.01 -6.46 -5.09
C TYR A 64 -8.70 -7.23 -6.24
N ILE A 65 -7.87 -7.83 -7.09
CA ILE A 65 -8.38 -8.63 -8.22
C ILE A 65 -8.55 -10.07 -7.77
N VAL A 66 -9.78 -10.58 -7.85
CA VAL A 66 -10.06 -12.02 -7.67
C VAL A 66 -9.94 -12.72 -9.02
N THR A 67 -9.04 -13.69 -9.10
CA THR A 67 -8.87 -14.53 -10.29
C THR A 67 -9.73 -15.80 -10.22
N GLU A 68 -9.81 -16.56 -11.33
CA GLU A 68 -10.54 -17.84 -11.38
C GLU A 68 -10.02 -18.88 -10.38
N GLU A 69 -8.75 -18.75 -9.97
CA GLU A 69 -8.10 -19.60 -8.96
C GLU A 69 -8.34 -19.11 -7.53
N TYR A 70 -9.19 -18.09 -7.35
CA TYR A 70 -9.42 -17.38 -6.08
C TYR A 70 -8.16 -16.70 -5.52
N ASP A 71 -7.12 -16.55 -6.34
CA ASP A 71 -5.98 -15.73 -5.97
C ASP A 71 -6.35 -14.26 -6.03
N GLU A 72 -6.12 -13.59 -4.91
CA GLU A 72 -6.25 -12.16 -4.73
C GLU A 72 -4.91 -11.47 -4.92
N TYR A 73 -4.87 -10.44 -5.77
CA TYR A 73 -3.67 -9.65 -5.95
C TYR A 73 -3.93 -8.17 -5.67
N PRO A 74 -2.98 -7.47 -5.03
CA PRO A 74 -3.04 -6.03 -4.81
C PRO A 74 -3.42 -5.26 -6.07
N ASN A 75 -4.38 -4.37 -5.95
CA ASN A 75 -4.73 -3.49 -7.04
C ASN A 75 -5.08 -2.12 -6.47
N PHE A 76 -4.08 -1.23 -6.48
CA PHE A 76 -4.25 0.11 -5.95
C PHE A 76 -5.16 0.93 -6.87
N GLU A 77 -6.33 1.29 -6.37
CA GLU A 77 -7.17 2.29 -6.99
C GLU A 77 -6.93 3.63 -6.29
N ILE A 78 -6.51 4.62 -7.07
CA ILE A 78 -6.19 5.96 -6.57
C ILE A 78 -7.07 6.99 -7.28
N LYS A 79 -7.72 7.84 -6.48
CA LYS A 79 -8.65 8.88 -6.93
C LYS A 79 -8.37 10.21 -6.24
N ARG A 80 -8.65 11.31 -6.93
CA ARG A 80 -8.70 12.64 -6.31
C ARG A 80 -10.14 12.96 -5.95
N CYS A 81 -10.38 13.30 -4.70
CA CYS A 81 -11.69 13.60 -4.14
C CYS A 81 -11.68 15.02 -3.54
N ILE A 82 -12.85 15.66 -3.48
CA ILE A 82 -12.99 16.99 -2.84
C ILE A 82 -13.01 16.83 -1.31
N ARG A 83 -13.56 15.71 -0.82
CA ARG A 83 -13.69 15.38 0.60
C ARG A 83 -13.52 13.89 0.80
N MET A 84 -13.16 13.50 2.02
CA MET A 84 -13.13 12.11 2.47
C MET A 84 -14.55 11.54 2.49
N SER A 85 -14.71 10.27 2.11
CA SER A 85 -15.99 9.57 2.23
C SER A 85 -16.14 9.09 3.67
N GLU A 86 -17.09 9.63 4.42
CA GLU A 86 -17.32 9.21 5.81
C GLU A 86 -18.38 8.11 5.87
N ASP A 87 -17.99 6.84 5.69
CA ASP A 87 -18.85 5.72 6.10
C ASP A 87 -18.69 5.46 7.60
N THR A 88 -19.35 6.29 8.41
CA THR A 88 -19.22 6.25 9.88
C THR A 88 -19.99 5.11 10.53
N ALA A 89 -20.77 4.32 9.77
CA ALA A 89 -21.56 3.23 10.34
C ALA A 89 -20.67 2.05 10.74
N TYR A 90 -19.60 1.80 9.96
CA TYR A 90 -18.71 0.67 10.15
C TYR A 90 -17.23 1.05 10.15
N LEU A 91 -16.87 2.26 9.71
CA LEU A 91 -15.50 2.72 9.64
C LEU A 91 -15.25 3.93 10.55
N GLN A 92 -14.05 4.01 11.09
CA GLN A 92 -13.54 5.15 11.83
C GLN A 92 -12.36 5.75 11.07
N THR A 93 -12.41 7.06 10.83
CA THR A 93 -11.28 7.83 10.31
C THR A 93 -10.34 8.22 11.45
N VAL A 94 -9.06 7.90 11.32
CA VAL A 94 -8.00 8.21 12.27
C VAL A 94 -7.01 9.17 11.62
N SER A 95 -6.68 10.25 12.32
CA SER A 95 -5.61 11.18 11.93
C SER A 95 -4.24 10.61 12.27
N ASN A 96 -3.33 10.59 11.30
CA ASN A 96 -1.92 10.24 11.54
C ASN A 96 -1.07 11.47 11.91
N ASN A 97 -1.61 12.68 11.83
CA ASN A 97 -0.94 13.96 12.15
C ASN A 97 0.36 14.20 11.37
N ILE A 98 0.42 13.76 10.11
CA ILE A 98 1.58 13.91 9.24
C ILE A 98 1.36 15.06 8.29
N ASN A 99 2.23 16.06 8.35
CA ASN A 99 2.19 17.24 7.48
C ASN A 99 3.57 17.52 6.89
N GLY A 100 3.59 18.22 5.77
CA GLY A 100 4.82 18.63 5.09
C GLY A 100 4.77 18.41 3.59
N THR A 101 5.87 18.70 2.89
CA THR A 101 5.93 18.60 1.43
C THR A 101 6.22 17.18 0.97
N ILE A 102 5.45 16.66 0.00
CA ILE A 102 5.78 15.40 -0.70
C ILE A 102 6.98 15.65 -1.59
N GLU A 103 8.08 14.98 -1.30
CA GLU A 103 9.34 15.14 -2.04
C GLU A 103 9.46 14.07 -3.14
N GLN A 104 9.12 12.83 -2.80
CA GLN A 104 9.30 11.68 -3.67
C GLN A 104 8.18 10.66 -3.46
N ILE A 105 7.82 9.97 -4.55
CA ILE A 105 6.94 8.81 -4.53
C ILE A 105 7.63 7.69 -5.30
N SER A 106 7.64 6.49 -4.73
CA SER A 106 8.14 5.28 -5.38
C SER A 106 7.12 4.15 -5.25
N ILE A 107 7.07 3.29 -6.26
CA ILE A 107 6.25 2.08 -6.26
C ILE A 107 7.15 0.90 -5.88
N VAL A 108 6.76 0.19 -4.83
CA VAL A 108 7.43 -1.06 -4.43
C VAL A 108 6.85 -2.17 -5.27
N ASN A 109 7.71 -2.78 -6.08
CA ASN A 109 7.35 -3.81 -7.04
C ASN A 109 8.13 -5.09 -6.73
N ASP A 110 7.42 -6.21 -6.69
CA ASP A 110 7.99 -7.54 -6.58
C ASP A 110 8.00 -8.22 -7.95
N GLU A 111 9.16 -8.74 -8.34
CA GLU A 111 9.34 -9.58 -9.51
C GLU A 111 9.76 -10.98 -9.09
N PHE A 112 9.10 -11.99 -9.63
CA PHE A 112 9.39 -13.37 -9.28
C PHE A 112 9.02 -14.35 -10.38
N THR A 113 9.63 -15.54 -10.32
CA THR A 113 9.20 -16.71 -11.10
C THR A 113 8.85 -17.84 -10.15
N THR A 114 8.01 -18.77 -10.61
CA THR A 114 7.64 -19.95 -9.82
C THR A 114 8.44 -21.16 -10.28
N PHE A 115 8.47 -22.23 -9.49
CA PHE A 115 9.06 -23.50 -9.93
C PHE A 115 8.32 -24.13 -11.11
N TYR A 116 7.05 -23.75 -11.33
CA TYR A 116 6.19 -24.29 -12.37
C TYR A 116 6.22 -23.48 -13.67
N SER A 117 6.78 -22.27 -13.66
CA SER A 117 6.85 -21.39 -14.84
C SER A 117 8.05 -20.45 -14.79
N ASP A 118 8.75 -20.34 -15.92
CA ASP A 118 9.81 -19.34 -16.12
C ASP A 118 9.23 -17.95 -16.47
N GLU A 119 7.90 -17.79 -16.55
CA GLU A 119 7.27 -16.48 -16.74
C GLU A 119 7.56 -15.55 -15.55
N ILE A 120 8.05 -14.35 -15.84
CA ILE A 120 8.28 -13.32 -14.83
C ILE A 120 6.94 -12.70 -14.45
N ASN A 121 6.56 -12.91 -13.20
CA ASN A 121 5.49 -12.16 -12.56
C ASN A 121 6.05 -10.83 -12.06
N SER A 122 5.23 -9.77 -12.12
CA SER A 122 5.60 -8.45 -11.63
C SER A 122 4.39 -7.74 -11.05
N ILE A 123 4.44 -7.44 -9.74
CA ILE A 123 3.27 -7.00 -8.98
C ILE A 123 3.64 -5.80 -8.10
N ASP A 124 2.85 -4.74 -8.20
CA ASP A 124 3.00 -3.57 -7.33
C ASP A 124 2.31 -3.84 -5.99
N ILE A 125 3.08 -3.84 -4.91
CA ILE A 125 2.62 -4.30 -3.59
C ILE A 125 2.56 -3.19 -2.55
N ALA A 126 3.26 -2.07 -2.78
CA ALA A 126 3.21 -0.92 -1.89
C ALA A 126 3.55 0.39 -2.61
N ILE A 127 3.13 1.49 -2.00
CA ILE A 127 3.49 2.86 -2.40
C ILE A 127 4.33 3.44 -1.28
N LYS A 128 5.53 3.92 -1.60
CA LYS A 128 6.38 4.68 -0.69
C LYS A 128 6.23 6.17 -0.99
N ILE A 129 6.05 6.96 0.05
CA ILE A 129 5.93 8.42 -0.03
C ILE A 129 6.96 9.03 0.93
N THR A 130 7.81 9.90 0.43
CA THR A 130 8.73 10.69 1.25
C THR A 130 8.13 12.08 1.48
N ILE A 131 7.87 12.42 2.73
CA ILE A 131 7.31 13.72 3.13
C ILE A 131 8.29 14.39 4.07
N SER A 132 8.85 15.53 3.65
CA SER A 132 9.81 16.32 4.45
C SER A 132 10.95 15.48 5.04
N GLY A 133 11.58 14.61 4.23
CA GLY A 133 12.66 13.71 4.63
C GLY A 133 12.25 12.44 5.40
N HIS A 134 10.95 12.23 5.66
CA HIS A 134 10.43 11.05 6.33
C HIS A 134 9.76 10.10 5.33
N ASP A 135 10.12 8.81 5.38
CA ASP A 135 9.55 7.78 4.52
C ASP A 135 8.30 7.14 5.16
N TYR A 136 7.23 7.05 4.38
CA TYR A 136 5.99 6.37 4.73
C TYR A 136 5.65 5.32 3.66
N TYR A 137 5.04 4.22 4.07
CA TYR A 137 4.63 3.13 3.18
C TYR A 137 3.12 2.89 3.29
N ILE A 138 2.45 2.73 2.15
CA ILE A 138 1.10 2.19 2.03
C ILE A 138 1.23 0.81 1.42
N ILE A 139 0.99 -0.24 2.19
CA ILE A 139 1.18 -1.64 1.78
C ILE A 139 -0.17 -2.29 1.56
N ALA A 140 -0.37 -2.97 0.44
CA ALA A 140 -1.54 -3.81 0.21
C ALA A 140 -1.26 -5.24 0.68
N TRP A 141 -2.14 -5.77 1.51
CA TRP A 141 -2.01 -7.11 2.07
C TRP A 141 -2.85 -8.12 1.29
N ASP A 142 -2.39 -9.37 1.31
CA ASP A 142 -3.10 -10.52 0.77
C ASP A 142 -3.82 -11.35 1.85
N ALA A 143 -3.35 -11.31 3.10
CA ALA A 143 -3.94 -12.13 4.16
C ALA A 143 -5.40 -11.74 4.50
N ILE A 144 -5.83 -10.52 4.10
CA ILE A 144 -7.17 -10.01 4.33
C ILE A 144 -7.58 -9.13 3.13
N GLN A 145 -8.64 -9.54 2.43
CA GLN A 145 -9.22 -8.86 1.29
C GLN A 145 -9.35 -7.35 1.48
N GLY A 146 -8.83 -6.58 0.53
CA GLY A 146 -9.00 -5.12 0.46
C GLY A 146 -8.24 -4.31 1.50
N ASN A 147 -7.43 -4.94 2.34
CA ASN A 147 -6.70 -4.24 3.39
C ASN A 147 -5.43 -3.56 2.89
N LEU A 148 -5.18 -2.41 3.50
CA LEU A 148 -3.97 -1.61 3.44
C LEU A 148 -3.35 -1.52 4.84
N SER A 149 -2.07 -1.21 4.90
CA SER A 149 -1.43 -0.62 6.08
C SER A 149 -0.71 0.65 5.70
N PHE A 150 -0.93 1.70 6.47
CA PHE A 150 -0.06 2.85 6.51
C PHE A 150 1.02 2.70 7.59
N ILE A 151 2.28 2.82 7.19
CA ILE A 151 3.44 2.62 8.08
C ILE A 151 4.39 3.80 7.96
N ASP A 152 4.68 4.43 9.10
CA ASP A 152 5.79 5.38 9.25
C ASP A 152 7.09 4.60 9.44
N LYS A 153 8.10 4.82 8.58
CA LYS A 153 9.37 4.10 8.65
C LYS A 153 10.17 4.43 9.92
N SER A 154 10.01 5.64 10.47
CA SER A 154 10.80 6.11 11.60
C SER A 154 10.49 5.36 12.90
N ILE A 155 9.27 4.83 13.02
CA ILE A 155 8.83 4.03 14.16
C ILE A 155 9.18 2.54 14.02
N ILE A 156 9.62 2.11 12.83
CA ILE A 156 10.07 0.75 12.58
C ILE A 156 11.48 0.60 13.17
N CYS A 157 11.59 -0.04 14.32
CA CYS A 157 12.90 -0.44 14.83
C CYS A 157 13.48 -1.59 13.98
N LYS A 158 14.79 -1.86 14.06
CA LYS A 158 15.45 -2.90 13.24
C LYS A 158 14.76 -4.27 13.35
N GLU A 159 14.21 -4.61 14.51
CA GLU A 159 13.50 -5.87 14.74
C GLU A 159 12.18 -5.90 13.98
N ASP A 160 11.40 -4.82 14.04
CA ASP A 160 10.13 -4.68 13.31
C ASP A 160 10.34 -4.52 11.79
N PHE A 161 11.50 -4.04 11.35
CA PHE A 161 11.85 -3.98 9.93
C PHE A 161 11.97 -5.37 9.33
N TRP A 162 12.57 -6.32 10.07
CA TRP A 162 12.56 -7.72 9.67
C TRP A 162 11.16 -8.28 9.68
N VAL A 163 10.28 -7.82 10.57
CA VAL A 163 8.88 -8.27 10.61
C VAL A 163 8.09 -7.74 9.42
N ILE A 164 8.17 -6.46 9.06
CA ILE A 164 7.50 -5.93 7.85
C ILE A 164 8.09 -6.58 6.60
N ARG A 165 9.42 -6.70 6.50
CA ARG A 165 10.05 -7.42 5.40
C ARG A 165 9.59 -8.88 5.35
N SER A 166 9.58 -9.56 6.49
CA SER A 166 9.12 -10.95 6.64
C SER A 166 7.67 -11.06 6.23
N GLN A 167 6.81 -10.13 6.62
CA GLN A 167 5.39 -10.17 6.29
C GLN A 167 5.09 -9.88 4.81
N ILE A 168 5.78 -8.91 4.20
CA ILE A 168 5.70 -8.71 2.75
C ILE A 168 6.37 -9.90 2.01
N SER A 169 7.26 -10.67 2.65
CA SER A 169 7.75 -11.95 2.12
C SER A 169 6.80 -13.12 2.41
N GLU A 170 6.07 -13.08 3.53
CA GLU A 170 5.02 -14.03 3.93
C GLU A 170 3.80 -13.85 3.04
N PHE A 171 3.57 -12.66 2.47
CA PHE A 171 2.63 -12.44 1.39
C PHE A 171 2.71 -13.57 0.35
N TRP A 172 3.92 -13.83 -0.16
CA TRP A 172 4.14 -14.87 -1.16
C TRP A 172 4.17 -16.29 -0.57
N THR A 173 4.52 -16.40 0.72
CA THR A 173 4.53 -17.70 1.42
C THR A 173 3.10 -18.19 1.71
N ASN A 174 2.18 -17.28 2.05
CA ASN A 174 0.77 -17.58 2.34
C ASN A 174 0.00 -17.95 1.07
N LYS A 175 0.44 -17.47 -0.09
CA LYS A 175 -0.05 -17.94 -1.40
C LYS A 175 0.38 -19.38 -1.74
N ASP A 176 1.21 -20.01 -0.90
CA ASP A 176 1.78 -21.34 -1.15
C ASP A 176 2.49 -21.43 -2.52
N ILE A 177 3.08 -20.31 -2.95
CA ILE A 177 3.79 -20.22 -4.22
C ILE A 177 5.25 -20.65 -3.99
N ASP A 178 5.63 -21.74 -4.65
CA ASP A 178 7.03 -22.14 -4.77
C ASP A 178 7.79 -21.11 -5.62
N LEU A 179 8.41 -20.11 -4.97
CA LEU A 179 9.21 -19.08 -5.61
C LEU A 179 10.61 -19.60 -5.96
N ARG A 180 11.02 -19.45 -7.23
CA ARG A 180 12.37 -19.79 -7.69
C ARG A 180 13.29 -18.57 -7.79
N TYR A 181 12.77 -17.47 -8.29
CA TYR A 181 13.42 -16.16 -8.33
C TYR A 181 12.55 -15.17 -7.58
N PHE A 182 13.15 -14.28 -6.80
CA PHE A 182 12.44 -13.22 -6.11
C PHE A 182 13.30 -11.97 -6.01
N TYR A 183 12.77 -10.84 -6.45
CA TYR A 183 13.43 -9.54 -6.39
C TYR A 183 12.44 -8.42 -6.12
N ARG A 184 12.68 -7.67 -5.04
CA ARG A 184 11.91 -6.49 -4.67
C ARG A 184 12.68 -5.23 -5.02
N LYS A 185 12.02 -4.26 -5.64
CA LYS A 185 12.59 -2.96 -6.00
C LYS A 185 11.66 -1.81 -5.65
N GLU A 186 12.24 -0.68 -5.24
CA GLU A 186 11.55 0.61 -5.18
C GLU A 186 11.80 1.32 -6.52
N VAL A 187 10.74 1.54 -7.30
CA VAL A 187 10.81 2.20 -8.61
C VAL A 187 10.27 3.62 -8.47
N PRO A 188 11.05 4.67 -8.74
CA PRO A 188 10.55 6.05 -8.73
C PRO A 188 9.31 6.20 -9.62
N ILE A 189 8.32 6.97 -9.18
CA ILE A 189 7.07 7.10 -9.95
C ILE A 189 7.29 7.74 -11.32
N THR A 190 8.31 8.59 -11.45
CA THR A 190 8.76 9.18 -12.73
C THR A 190 9.16 8.10 -13.75
N ASP A 191 9.78 7.02 -13.28
CA ASP A 191 10.22 5.93 -14.15
C ASP A 191 9.04 5.02 -14.51
N ARG A 192 7.98 5.02 -13.70
CA ARG A 192 6.74 4.25 -13.97
C ARG A 192 5.84 4.92 -14.99
N ILE A 193 5.70 6.24 -14.93
CA ILE A 193 4.83 7.01 -15.85
C ILE A 193 5.40 7.06 -17.28
N ASN A 194 6.72 6.99 -17.40
CA ASN A 194 7.43 7.04 -18.68
C ASN A 194 7.62 5.65 -19.35
N LYS A 195 7.09 4.58 -18.75
CA LYS A 195 7.02 3.24 -19.36
C LYS A 195 5.72 3.06 -20.15
#